data_AF-A0A6G4R4W8-F1
#
_entry.id   AF-A0A6G4R4W8-F1
#
_cell.length_a   1.000
_cell.length_b   1.000
_cell.length_c   1.000
_cell.angle_alpha   90.00
_cell.angle_beta   90.00
_cell.angle_gamma   90.00
#
_symmetry.space_group_name_H-M   'P 1'
#
loop_
_entity.id
_entity.type
_entity.pdbx_description
1 polymer ?
#
loop_
_entity_poly.entity_id
_entity_poly.type
_entity_poly.pdbx_seq_one_letter_code
_entity_poly.pdbx_strand_id
1 'polypeptide(L)'
;MVVSSPLAVVLWALAIGLYGIGDLVTTLRGLRYDDLEEGQSIPRAVLGKPPSAVRFGLFKAMILGIFYAGYLTVPDARVRLLIPAGIAIIGSYTVYNNVRAIRSVQ
;
A
#
# COMPACT_ATOMS: atom_id res chain seq x y z
N MET A 1 25.44 -5.69 9.70
CA MET A 1 24.30 -4.97 10.32
C MET A 1 23.91 -3.86 9.36
N VAL A 2 22.77 -3.96 8.67
CA VAL A 2 22.35 -2.90 7.74
C VAL A 2 21.86 -1.72 8.58
N VAL A 3 22.72 -0.73 8.80
CA VAL A 3 22.29 0.53 9.39
C VAL A 3 21.54 1.29 8.31
N SER A 4 20.21 1.28 8.39
CA SER A 4 19.34 2.01 7.47
C SER A 4 19.52 3.51 7.67
N SER A 5 19.76 4.25 6.59
CA SER A 5 19.83 5.72 6.65
C SER A 5 18.52 6.32 7.21
N PRO A 6 18.53 7.47 7.89
CA PRO A 6 17.32 8.12 8.39
C PRO A 6 16.25 8.32 7.30
N LEU A 7 16.68 8.66 6.08
CA LEU A 7 15.80 8.80 4.92
C LEU A 7 15.12 7.47 4.55
N ALA A 8 15.85 6.34 4.57
CA ALA A 8 15.28 5.03 4.31
C ALA A 8 14.19 4.70 5.35
N VAL A 9 14.41 5.02 6.62
CA VAL A 9 13.43 4.82 7.69
C VAL A 9 12.16 5.63 7.42
N VAL A 10 12.30 6.91 7.08
CA VAL A 10 11.16 7.79 6.76
C VAL A 10 10.40 7.26 5.54
N LEU A 11 11.10 6.87 4.46
CA LEU A 11 10.45 6.36 3.25
C LEU A 11 9.71 5.04 3.51
N TRP A 12 10.28 4.13 4.30
CA TRP A 12 9.59 2.90 4.69
C TRP A 12 8.39 3.16 5.59
N ALA A 13 8.50 4.09 6.55
CA ALA A 13 7.38 4.51 7.38
C ALA A 13 6.24 5.10 6.52
N LEU A 14 6.56 5.94 5.54
CA LEU A 14 5.60 6.47 4.57
C LEU A 14 4.99 5.36 3.72
N ALA A 15 5.79 4.44 3.19
CA ALA A 15 5.31 3.30 2.40
C ALA A 15 4.32 2.43 3.19
N ILE A 16 4.67 2.06 4.43
CA ILE A 16 3.80 1.28 5.31
C ILE A 16 2.54 2.07 5.67
N GLY A 17 2.69 3.34 6.03
CA GLY A 17 1.58 4.20 6.42
C GLY A 17 0.59 4.45 5.30
N LEU A 18 1.06 4.68 4.07
CA LEU A 18 0.21 5.04 2.93
C LEU A 18 -0.28 3.81 2.17
N TYR A 19 0.62 2.97 1.66
CA TYR A 19 0.26 1.79 0.87
C TYR A 19 -0.26 0.64 1.73
N GLY A 20 0.28 0.48 2.94
CA GLY A 20 -0.17 -0.55 3.88
C GLY A 20 -1.46 -0.14 4.57
N ILE A 21 -1.34 0.75 5.57
CA ILE A 21 -2.42 1.08 6.50
C ILE A 21 -3.47 1.99 5.85
N GLY A 22 -3.05 3.10 5.25
CA GLY A 22 -3.94 4.11 4.70
C GLY A 22 -4.83 3.54 3.60
N ASP A 23 -4.25 2.83 2.64
CA ASP A 23 -5.00 2.17 1.58
C ASP A 23 -5.94 1.09 2.14
N LEU A 24 -5.47 0.24 3.07
CA LEU A 24 -6.33 -0.75 3.73
C LEU A 24 -7.57 -0.11 4.39
N VAL A 25 -7.36 0.92 5.20
CA VAL A 25 -8.43 1.61 5.94
C VAL A 25 -9.40 2.30 4.97
N THR A 26 -8.87 3.02 3.98
CA THR A 26 -9.71 3.76 3.03
C THR A 26 -10.50 2.84 2.10
N THR A 27 -9.90 1.74 1.64
CA THR A 27 -10.59 0.68 0.90
C THR A 27 -11.73 0.08 1.72
N LEU A 28 -11.45 -0.37 2.95
CA LEU A 28 -12.46 -0.97 3.82
C LEU A 28 -13.58 0.00 4.20
N ARG A 29 -13.28 1.29 4.24
CA ARG A 29 -14.29 2.34 4.46
C ARG A 29 -15.14 2.55 3.22
N GLY A 30 -14.54 2.57 2.03
CA GLY A 30 -15.23 2.70 0.74
C GLY A 30 -16.21 1.56 0.49
N LEU A 31 -15.79 0.32 0.78
CA LEU A 31 -16.63 -0.88 0.64
C LEU A 31 -17.84 -0.94 1.58
N ARG A 32 -18.05 0.06 2.45
CA ARG A 32 -19.28 0.20 3.26
C ARG A 32 -20.38 0.97 2.55
N TYR A 33 -20.08 1.60 1.42
CA TYR A 33 -21.05 2.30 0.59
C TYR A 33 -21.45 1.38 -0.56
N ASP A 34 -22.74 1.09 -0.70
CA ASP A 34 -23.27 0.15 -1.72
C ASP A 34 -22.95 0.60 -3.16
N ASP A 35 -22.74 1.91 -3.35
CA ASP A 35 -22.41 2.53 -4.64
C ASP A 35 -20.91 2.46 -5.00
N LEU A 36 -20.05 1.92 -4.12
CA LEU A 36 -18.60 1.83 -4.33
C LEU A 36 -18.11 0.37 -4.37
N GLU A 37 -17.50 0.00 -5.50
CA GLU A 37 -16.78 -1.27 -5.64
C GLU A 37 -15.26 -1.08 -5.69
N GLU A 38 -14.50 -2.09 -5.24
CA GLU A 38 -13.07 -2.20 -5.50
C GLU A 38 -12.83 -2.31 -7.01
N GLY A 39 -12.32 -1.22 -7.61
CA GLY A 39 -12.03 -1.14 -9.05
C GLY A 39 -10.72 -1.81 -9.47
N GLN A 40 -9.83 -2.14 -8.54
CA GLN A 40 -8.52 -2.74 -8.84
C GLN A 40 -8.70 -4.23 -9.22
N SER A 41 -8.28 -4.60 -10.44
CA SER A 41 -8.44 -5.95 -10.99
C SER A 41 -7.64 -7.02 -10.24
N ILE A 42 -6.44 -6.68 -9.75
CA ILE A 42 -5.53 -7.62 -9.10
C ILE A 42 -6.01 -8.04 -7.70
N PRO A 43 -6.32 -7.11 -6.75
CA PRO A 43 -6.88 -7.50 -5.45
C PRO A 43 -8.18 -8.28 -5.61
N ARG A 44 -9.04 -7.91 -6.56
CA ARG A 44 -10.29 -8.62 -6.86
C ARG A 44 -10.05 -10.05 -7.36
N ALA A 45 -9.08 -10.25 -8.25
CA ALA A 45 -8.73 -11.56 -8.78
C ALA A 45 -8.09 -12.48 -7.72
N VAL A 46 -7.29 -11.90 -6.81
CA VAL A 46 -6.56 -12.67 -5.78
C VAL A 46 -7.41 -12.94 -4.53
N LEU A 47 -8.29 -12.01 -4.14
CA LEU A 47 -8.98 -12.07 -2.84
C LEU A 47 -10.49 -12.39 -2.93
N GLY A 48 -11.09 -12.32 -4.12
CA GLY A 48 -12.53 -12.46 -4.33
C GLY A 48 -13.33 -11.23 -3.85
N LYS A 49 -14.66 -11.27 -4.05
CA LYS A 49 -15.58 -10.19 -3.64
C LYS A 49 -16.41 -10.55 -2.40
N PRO A 50 -16.59 -9.64 -1.43
CA PRO A 50 -15.67 -8.55 -1.06
C PRO A 50 -14.44 -9.09 -0.28
N PRO A 51 -13.25 -8.49 -0.43
CA PRO A 51 -12.06 -8.95 0.29
C PRO A 51 -12.21 -8.68 1.79
N SER A 52 -12.02 -9.70 2.62
CA SER A 52 -12.01 -9.50 4.08
C SER A 52 -10.80 -8.66 4.50
N ALA A 53 -10.96 -7.85 5.56
CA ALA A 53 -9.89 -6.99 6.08
C ALA A 53 -8.59 -7.77 6.36
N VAL A 54 -8.72 -8.99 6.88
CA VAL A 54 -7.58 -9.88 7.15
C VAL A 54 -6.88 -10.30 5.86
N ARG A 55 -7.63 -10.77 4.87
CA ARG A 55 -7.07 -11.21 3.59
C ARG A 55 -6.38 -10.07 2.84
N PHE A 56 -6.99 -8.89 2.83
CA PHE A 56 -6.40 -7.71 2.19
C PHE A 56 -5.17 -7.19 2.94
N GLY A 57 -5.20 -7.19 4.28
CA GLY A 57 -4.04 -6.86 5.10
C GLY A 57 -2.87 -7.82 4.88
N LEU A 58 -3.13 -9.13 4.85
CA LEU A 58 -2.10 -10.14 4.57
C LEU A 58 -1.50 -9.99 3.17
N PHE A 59 -2.34 -9.72 2.16
CA PHE A 59 -1.87 -9.44 0.80
C PHE A 59 -0.90 -8.26 0.77
N LYS A 60 -1.25 -7.14 1.43
CA LYS A 60 -0.37 -5.97 1.52
C LYS A 60 0.92 -6.25 2.26
N ALA A 61 0.85 -6.97 3.39
CA ALA A 61 2.01 -7.36 4.16
C ALA A 61 2.98 -8.23 3.33
N MET A 62 2.44 -9.18 2.57
CA MET A 62 3.23 -10.00 1.64
C MET A 62 3.92 -9.14 0.58
N ILE A 63 3.19 -8.22 -0.07
CA ILE A 63 3.78 -7.33 -1.08
C ILE A 63 4.88 -6.45 -0.48
N LEU A 64 4.64 -5.83 0.68
CA LEU A 64 5.65 -5.03 1.39
C LEU A 64 6.87 -5.88 1.77
N GLY A 65 6.65 -7.13 2.21
CA GLY A 65 7.72 -8.08 2.50
C GLY A 65 8.58 -8.42 1.28
N ILE A 66 7.95 -8.68 0.12
CA ILE A 66 8.66 -8.94 -1.14
C ILE A 66 9.51 -7.73 -1.54
N PHE A 67 8.95 -6.53 -1.49
CA PHE A 67 9.71 -5.31 -1.80
C PHE A 67 10.82 -5.03 -0.79
N TYR A 68 10.61 -5.34 0.49
CA TYR A 68 11.64 -5.21 1.51
C TYR A 68 12.78 -6.20 1.26
N ALA A 69 12.47 -7.45 0.90
CA ALA A 69 13.48 -8.44 0.51
C ALA A 69 14.27 -7.96 -0.72
N GLY A 70 13.59 -7.44 -1.75
CA GLY A 70 14.26 -6.84 -2.92
C GLY A 70 15.10 -5.61 -2.56
N TYR A 71 14.64 -4.77 -1.64
CA TYR A 71 15.42 -3.64 -1.14
C TYR A 71 16.75 -4.06 -0.51
N LEU A 72 16.79 -5.20 0.17
CA LEU A 72 18.01 -5.73 0.79
C LEU A 72 19.00 -6.30 -0.25
N THR A 73 18.56 -6.67 -1.44
CA THR A 73 19.44 -7.21 -2.50
C THR A 73 20.03 -6.12 -3.40
N VAL A 74 19.53 -4.88 -3.34
CA VAL A 74 20.05 -3.76 -4.14
C VAL A 74 21.34 -3.21 -3.51
N PRO A 75 22.50 -3.31 -4.21
CA PRO A 75 23.78 -2.91 -3.64
C PRO A 75 23.95 -1.38 -3.56
N ASP A 76 23.39 -0.64 -4.52
CA ASP A 76 23.49 0.82 -4.54
C ASP A 76 22.53 1.45 -3.51
N ALA A 77 23.14 2.19 -2.57
CA ALA A 77 22.44 2.78 -1.45
C ALA A 77 21.43 3.87 -1.81
N ARG A 78 21.61 4.53 -2.96
CA ARG A 78 20.70 5.58 -3.48
C ARG A 78 19.58 4.94 -4.29
N VAL A 79 19.91 3.97 -5.14
CA VAL A 79 18.93 3.25 -5.96
C VAL A 79 17.94 2.48 -5.09
N ARG A 80 18.39 1.85 -3.99
CA ARG A 80 17.47 1.13 -3.09
C ARG A 80 16.39 2.03 -2.48
N LEU A 81 16.63 3.34 -2.32
CA LEU A 81 15.65 4.29 -1.78
C LEU A 81 14.45 4.48 -2.71
N LEU A 82 14.63 4.20 -4.02
CA LEU A 82 13.55 4.28 -5.00
C LEU A 82 12.43 3.27 -4.72
N ILE A 83 12.73 2.17 -4.04
CA ILE A 83 11.75 1.14 -3.69
C ILE A 83 10.71 1.69 -2.69
N PRO A 84 11.08 2.07 -1.45
CA PRO A 84 10.11 2.61 -0.51
C PRO A 84 9.54 3.96 -0.98
N ALA A 85 10.30 4.79 -1.71
CA ALA A 85 9.77 6.01 -2.30
C ALA A 85 8.66 5.73 -3.33
N GLY A 86 8.88 4.79 -4.25
CA GLY A 86 7.87 4.39 -5.23
C GLY A 86 6.61 3.82 -4.57
N ILE A 87 6.77 2.98 -3.55
CA ILE A 87 5.64 2.43 -2.79
C ILE A 87 4.86 3.55 -2.09
N ALA A 88 5.55 4.52 -1.48
CA ALA A 88 4.91 5.66 -0.84
C ALA A 88 4.13 6.54 -1.84
N ILE A 89 4.66 6.76 -3.05
CA ILE A 89 3.95 7.47 -4.12
C ILE A 89 2.68 6.72 -4.52
N ILE A 90 2.79 5.41 -4.79
CA ILE A 90 1.63 4.56 -5.14
C ILE A 90 0.60 4.60 -4.01
N GLY A 91 1.03 4.40 -2.77
CA GLY A 91 0.15 4.45 -1.59
C GLY A 91 -0.56 5.80 -1.45
N SER A 92 0.15 6.91 -1.67
CA SER A 92 -0.44 8.26 -1.65
C SER A 92 -1.55 8.40 -2.69
N TYR A 93 -1.29 7.95 -3.92
CA TYR A 93 -2.26 8.01 -5.01
C TYR A 93 -3.50 7.15 -4.72
N THR A 94 -3.31 5.93 -4.18
CA THR A 94 -4.44 5.06 -3.84
C THR A 94 -5.28 5.65 -2.71
N VAL A 95 -4.65 6.13 -1.63
CA VAL A 95 -5.36 6.81 -0.54
C VAL A 95 -6.15 8.01 -1.04
N TYR A 96 -5.53 8.86 -1.87
CA TYR A 96 -6.20 10.01 -2.48
C TYR A 96 -7.43 9.60 -3.28
N ASN A 97 -7.31 8.58 -4.14
CA ASN A 97 -8.43 8.10 -4.95
C ASN A 97 -9.56 7.52 -4.11
N ASN A 98 -9.23 6.70 -3.09
CA ASN A 98 -10.24 6.12 -2.20
C ASN A 98 -10.98 7.22 -1.43
N VAL A 99 -10.25 8.20 -0.88
CA VAL A 99 -10.85 9.35 -0.19
C VAL A 99 -11.73 10.18 -1.12
N ARG A 100 -11.27 10.43 -2.36
CA ARG A 100 -12.06 11.15 -3.36
C ARG A 100 -13.35 10.41 -3.70
N ALA A 101 -13.30 9.09 -3.88
CA ALA A 101 -14.46 8.26 -4.18
C ALA A 101 -15.45 8.22 -3.00
N ILE A 102 -14.96 8.06 -1.77
CA ILE A 102 -15.80 8.12 -0.56
C ILE A 102 -16.51 9.47 -0.48
N ARG A 103 -15.80 10.57 -0.72
CA ARG A 103 -16.38 11.93 -0.68
C ARG A 103 -17.38 12.20 -1.80
N SER A 104 -17.37 11.45 -2.90
CA SER A 104 -18.36 11.63 -3.97
C SER A 104 -19.71 10.95 -3.69
N VAL A 105 -19.77 10.07 -2.68
CA VAL A 105 -20.99 9.33 -2.31
C VAL A 105 -21.43 9.58 -0.87
N GLN A 106 -20.69 10.42 -0.13
CA GLN A 106 -21.02 10.88 1.21
C GLN A 106 -21.72 12.24 1.13
#